data_AF-A0A817DYS1-F1
#
_entry.id   AF-A0A817DYS1-F1
#
_cell.length_a   1.000
_cell.length_b   1.000
_cell.length_c   1.000
_cell.angle_alpha   90.00
_cell.angle_beta   90.00
_cell.angle_gamma   90.00
#
_symmetry.space_group_name_H-M   'P 1'
#
loop_
_entity.id
_entity.type
_entity.pdbx_description
1 polymer ?
#
loop_
_entity_poly.entity_id
_entity_poly.type
_entity_poly.pdbx_seq_one_letter_code
_entity_poly.pdbx_strand_id
1 'polypeptide(L)'
;MYAMLNHDQRSVADAILARHGKQSITTAGSCFFIDGPGGTGKTYLYNTLYHLFMGQGVHVMTVAWTGIAASLLPQGRTVHSRFKLPVPILETSTSSIRPNSKKAAEIRRIQVFIWDEAPMAPCYALNAVDILLRDIMNIDALFGGKIMMLGGDFRQVLPVIRFSNRADLIAASLKSSNLWPYFKVMHLHQNMRTGPGEEEFSK
;
A
#
# COMPACT_ATOMS: atom_id res chain seq x y z
N MET A 1 -10.50 -5.91 18.26
CA MET A 1 -10.26 -5.68 16.81
C MET A 1 -9.92 -6.98 16.09
N TYR A 2 -8.78 -7.61 16.36
CA TYR A 2 -8.37 -8.83 15.63
C TYR A 2 -9.36 -10.00 15.71
N ALA A 3 -9.99 -10.25 16.87
CA ALA A 3 -11.00 -11.30 17.02
C ALA A 3 -12.25 -11.11 16.14
N MET A 4 -12.52 -9.87 15.70
CA MET A 4 -13.69 -9.50 14.89
C MET A 4 -13.41 -9.55 13.37
N LEU A 5 -12.18 -9.90 12.96
CA LEU A 5 -11.87 -10.07 11.54
C LEU A 5 -12.60 -11.29 11.00
N ASN A 6 -13.17 -11.13 9.80
CA ASN A 6 -13.71 -12.26 9.05
C ASN A 6 -12.59 -13.19 8.56
N HIS A 7 -12.96 -14.31 7.96
CA HIS A 7 -12.02 -15.34 7.53
C HIS A 7 -10.94 -14.79 6.57
N ASP A 8 -11.34 -14.06 5.53
CA ASP A 8 -10.41 -13.53 4.53
C ASP A 8 -9.47 -12.47 5.14
N GLN A 9 -10.02 -11.55 5.94
CA GLN A 9 -9.26 -10.52 6.64
C GLN A 9 -8.26 -11.12 7.62
N ARG A 10 -8.65 -12.17 8.34
CA ARG A 10 -7.78 -12.88 9.28
C ARG A 10 -6.64 -13.59 8.54
N SER A 11 -6.94 -14.28 7.44
CA SER A 11 -5.94 -14.91 6.59
C SER A 11 -4.88 -13.91 6.09
N VAL A 12 -5.31 -12.72 5.69
CA VAL A 12 -4.41 -11.61 5.33
C VAL A 12 -3.57 -11.17 6.53
N ALA A 13 -4.21 -10.94 7.68
CA ALA A 13 -3.50 -10.50 8.88
C ALA A 13 -2.43 -11.52 9.32
N ASP A 14 -2.76 -12.80 9.30
CA ASP A 14 -1.87 -13.89 9.70
C ASP A 14 -0.68 -14.02 8.76
N ALA A 15 -0.90 -13.93 7.45
CA ALA A 15 0.17 -13.96 6.47
C ALA A 15 1.19 -12.82 6.68
N ILE A 16 0.69 -11.62 6.98
CA ILE A 16 1.51 -10.42 7.18
C ILE A 16 2.26 -10.47 8.51
N LEU A 17 1.58 -10.86 9.60
CA LEU A 17 2.21 -11.03 10.92
C LEU A 17 3.28 -12.13 10.89
N ALA A 18 3.00 -13.26 10.24
CA ALA A 18 3.96 -14.34 10.07
C ALA A 18 5.17 -13.90 9.22
N ARG A 19 4.98 -13.04 8.21
CA ARG A 19 6.10 -12.48 7.44
C ARG A 19 6.98 -11.57 8.28
N HIS A 20 6.38 -10.70 9.10
CA HIS A 20 7.12 -9.82 10.00
C HIS A 20 7.94 -10.60 11.03
N GLY A 21 7.38 -11.67 11.60
CA GLY A 21 8.07 -12.53 12.56
C GLY A 21 9.30 -13.28 11.99
N LYS A 22 9.40 -13.44 10.66
CA LYS A 22 10.56 -14.06 10.01
C LYS A 22 11.67 -13.01 9.82
N GLN A 23 12.74 -13.10 10.62
CA GLN A 23 13.97 -12.28 10.52
C GLN A 23 14.81 -12.56 9.26
N SER A 24 14.19 -12.91 8.13
CA SER A 24 14.92 -13.11 6.87
C SER A 24 15.08 -11.80 6.11
N ILE A 25 16.34 -11.50 5.78
CA ILE A 25 16.78 -10.42 4.87
C ILE A 25 16.26 -10.66 3.43
N THR A 26 15.82 -11.87 3.09
CA THR A 26 15.25 -12.14 1.76
C THR A 26 13.90 -11.43 1.59
N THR A 27 13.81 -10.56 0.58
CA THR A 27 12.60 -9.78 0.22
C THR A 27 11.48 -10.61 -0.39
N ALA A 28 11.72 -11.90 -0.65
CA ALA A 28 10.70 -12.82 -1.12
C ALA A 28 9.52 -12.86 -0.14
N GLY A 29 8.35 -12.40 -0.60
CA GLY A 29 7.11 -12.40 0.17
C GLY A 29 6.92 -11.22 1.13
N SER A 30 7.62 -10.09 0.94
CA SER A 30 7.38 -8.87 1.73
C SER A 30 6.35 -7.90 1.11
N CYS A 31 5.86 -8.19 -0.10
CA CYS A 31 4.94 -7.35 -0.84
C CYS A 31 3.56 -8.03 -0.93
N PHE A 32 2.53 -7.34 -0.43
CA PHE A 32 1.16 -7.82 -0.41
C PHE A 32 0.24 -6.81 -1.08
N PHE A 33 -0.67 -7.29 -1.92
CA PHE A 33 -1.76 -6.49 -2.46
C PHE A 33 -3.08 -7.03 -1.92
N ILE A 34 -3.79 -6.22 -1.14
CA ILE A 34 -5.12 -6.53 -0.61
C ILE A 34 -6.15 -6.02 -1.60
N ASP A 35 -6.69 -6.94 -2.40
CA ASP A 35 -7.81 -6.69 -3.30
C ASP A 35 -9.12 -6.90 -2.55
N GLY A 36 -10.03 -5.95 -2.65
CA GLY A 36 -11.37 -6.14 -2.10
C GLY A 36 -12.31 -5.07 -2.60
N PRO A 37 -13.56 -5.39 -2.97
CA PRO A 37 -14.53 -4.37 -3.35
C PRO A 37 -14.88 -3.41 -2.21
N GLY A 38 -15.64 -2.37 -2.52
CA GLY A 38 -16.26 -1.50 -1.51
C GLY A 38 -17.01 -2.33 -0.46
N GLY A 39 -16.93 -1.94 0.81
CA GLY A 39 -17.66 -2.63 1.90
C GLY A 39 -16.99 -3.88 2.47
N THR A 40 -15.89 -4.39 1.89
CA THR A 40 -15.18 -5.59 2.40
C THR A 40 -14.33 -5.38 3.66
N GLY A 41 -14.33 -4.16 4.22
CA GLY A 41 -13.62 -3.85 5.47
C GLY A 41 -12.09 -3.70 5.33
N LYS A 42 -11.55 -3.43 4.13
CA LYS A 42 -10.11 -3.15 3.90
C LYS A 42 -9.53 -2.16 4.93
N THR A 43 -10.15 -1.00 5.11
CA THR A 43 -9.70 0.02 6.07
C THR A 43 -9.73 -0.51 7.52
N TYR A 44 -10.72 -1.33 7.88
CA TYR A 44 -10.78 -1.96 9.20
C TYR A 44 -9.62 -2.93 9.42
N LEU A 45 -9.28 -3.71 8.39
CA LEU A 45 -8.11 -4.60 8.40
C LEU A 45 -6.81 -3.80 8.55
N TYR A 46 -6.62 -2.72 7.80
CA TYR A 46 -5.44 -1.86 7.90
C TYR A 46 -5.28 -1.27 9.30
N ASN A 47 -6.38 -0.77 9.88
CA ASN A 47 -6.38 -0.19 11.23
C ASN A 47 -6.07 -1.26 12.28
N THR A 48 -6.64 -2.46 12.12
CA THR A 48 -6.36 -3.60 13.01
C THR A 48 -4.88 -3.96 12.98
N LEU A 49 -4.29 -4.10 11.79
CA LEU A 49 -2.87 -4.42 11.64
C LEU A 49 -1.98 -3.29 12.16
N TYR A 50 -2.31 -2.04 11.89
CA TYR A 50 -1.60 -0.88 12.43
C TYR A 50 -1.52 -0.95 13.97
N HIS A 51 -2.65 -1.16 14.65
CA HIS A 51 -2.68 -1.19 16.11
C HIS A 51 -1.99 -2.42 16.70
N LEU A 52 -2.07 -3.59 16.03
CA LEU A 52 -1.33 -4.78 16.45
C LEU A 52 0.18 -4.54 16.38
N PHE A 53 0.67 -4.00 15.26
CA PHE A 53 2.09 -3.70 15.09
C PHE A 53 2.57 -2.64 16.08
N MET A 54 1.80 -1.56 16.26
CA MET A 54 2.14 -0.53 17.25
C MET A 54 2.20 -1.10 18.67
N GLY A 55 1.30 -2.02 19.02
CA GLY A 55 1.31 -2.73 20.30
C GLY A 55 2.54 -3.63 20.50
N GLN A 56 3.19 -4.06 19.41
CA GLN A 56 4.42 -4.83 19.40
C GLN A 56 5.68 -3.96 19.27
N GLY A 57 5.55 -2.62 19.32
CA GLY A 57 6.65 -1.69 19.13
C GLY A 57 7.16 -1.60 17.69
N VAL A 58 6.41 -2.13 16.72
CA VAL A 58 6.73 -2.07 15.29
C VAL A 58 6.28 -0.73 14.72
N HIS A 59 7.19 -0.04 14.03
CA HIS A 59 6.88 1.24 13.40
C HIS A 59 6.18 1.04 12.05
N VAL A 60 4.97 1.57 11.95
CA VAL A 60 4.13 1.49 10.76
C VAL A 60 3.93 2.89 10.15
N MET A 61 4.01 2.99 8.82
CA MET A 61 3.66 4.19 8.09
C MET A 61 2.45 3.93 7.20
N THR A 62 1.41 4.74 7.36
CA THR A 62 0.20 4.69 6.55
C THR A 62 0.20 5.85 5.54
N VAL A 63 -0.18 5.53 4.31
CA VAL A 63 -0.32 6.49 3.22
C VAL A 63 -1.51 6.15 2.35
N ALA A 64 -2.01 7.12 1.59
CA ALA A 64 -2.95 6.87 0.51
C ALA A 64 -2.70 7.82 -0.66
N TRP A 65 -3.26 7.54 -1.84
CA TRP A 65 -3.10 8.42 -2.98
C TRP A 65 -3.83 9.76 -2.79
N THR A 66 -5.08 9.72 -2.31
CA THR A 66 -5.92 10.90 -2.07
C THR A 66 -5.89 11.34 -0.60
N GLY A 67 -6.17 12.63 -0.35
CA GLY A 67 -6.21 13.18 1.01
C GLY A 67 -7.33 12.59 1.87
N ILE A 68 -8.50 12.34 1.27
CA ILE A 68 -9.67 11.78 1.97
C ILE A 68 -9.35 10.35 2.41
N ALA A 69 -8.83 9.49 1.53
CA ALA A 69 -8.44 8.14 1.90
C ALA A 69 -7.35 8.14 2.99
N ALA A 70 -6.37 9.05 2.88
CA ALA A 70 -5.32 9.18 3.88
C ALA A 70 -5.87 9.55 5.27
N SER A 71 -6.90 10.39 5.36
CA SER A 71 -7.50 10.78 6.64
C SER A 71 -8.20 9.64 7.38
N LEU A 72 -8.58 8.56 6.68
CA LEU A 72 -9.19 7.37 7.28
C LEU A 72 -8.18 6.42 7.91
N LEU A 73 -6.88 6.64 7.66
CA LEU A 73 -5.79 5.83 8.19
C LEU A 73 -5.15 6.50 9.42
N PRO A 74 -4.70 5.72 10.43
CA PRO A 74 -3.98 6.22 11.59
C PRO A 74 -2.71 6.97 11.19
N GLN A 75 -2.64 8.27 11.52
CA GLN A 75 -1.54 9.16 11.11
C GLN A 75 -1.31 9.21 9.58
N GLY A 76 -2.35 8.91 8.81
CA GLY A 76 -2.27 8.83 7.36
C GLY A 76 -1.96 10.18 6.72
N ARG A 77 -1.17 10.12 5.65
CA ARG A 77 -0.87 11.27 4.79
C ARG A 77 -0.87 10.84 3.34
N THR A 78 -0.98 11.79 2.42
CA THR A 78 -0.84 11.46 1.00
C THR A 78 0.56 10.94 0.70
N VAL A 79 0.67 10.03 -0.26
CA VAL A 79 1.94 9.48 -0.76
C VAL A 79 2.89 10.61 -1.17
N HIS A 80 2.38 11.58 -1.93
CA HIS A 80 3.12 12.78 -2.34
C HIS A 80 3.73 13.53 -1.16
N SER A 81 2.93 13.82 -0.12
CA SER A 81 3.40 14.58 1.04
C SER A 81 4.41 13.78 1.87
N ARG A 82 4.17 12.48 2.05
CA ARG A 82 4.98 11.61 2.91
C ARG A 82 6.34 11.30 2.30
N PHE A 83 6.38 11.06 1.00
CA PHE A 83 7.59 10.73 0.25
C PHE A 83 8.16 11.90 -0.57
N LYS A 84 7.58 13.10 -0.47
CA LYS A 84 8.01 14.31 -1.22
C LYS A 84 8.16 14.05 -2.72
N LEU A 85 7.17 13.35 -3.29
CA LEU A 85 7.10 13.13 -4.73
C LEU A 85 6.64 14.43 -5.43
N PRO A 86 7.17 14.74 -6.62
CA PRO A 86 6.75 15.90 -7.39
C PRO A 86 5.28 15.77 -7.85
N VAL A 87 4.66 16.93 -8.10
CA VAL A 87 3.33 17.03 -8.70
C VAL A 87 3.47 17.98 -9.90
N PRO A 88 3.28 17.51 -11.15
CA PRO A 88 2.86 16.16 -11.53
C PRO A 88 3.97 15.11 -11.32
N ILE A 89 3.56 13.85 -11.15
CA ILE A 89 4.49 12.71 -11.17
C ILE A 89 4.59 12.15 -12.59
N LEU A 90 5.81 11.90 -13.02
CA LEU A 90 6.18 11.38 -14.33
C LEU A 90 7.01 10.10 -14.17
N GLU A 91 7.22 9.37 -15.27
CA GLU A 91 7.99 8.12 -15.28
C GLU A 91 9.41 8.27 -14.71
N THR A 92 10.07 9.40 -15.01
CA THR A 92 11.43 9.71 -14.53
C THR A 92 11.46 10.42 -13.18
N SER A 93 10.30 10.58 -12.53
CA SER A 93 10.22 11.30 -11.26
C SER A 93 10.85 10.50 -10.13
N THR A 94 11.63 11.20 -9.31
CA THR A 94 12.21 10.67 -8.07
C THR A 94 11.79 11.52 -6.89
N SER A 95 11.94 10.97 -5.68
CA SER A 95 11.72 11.73 -4.45
C SER A 95 12.83 12.76 -4.23
N SER A 96 12.47 13.91 -3.66
CA SER A 96 13.43 14.92 -3.21
C SER A 96 14.05 14.63 -1.83
N ILE A 97 13.66 13.53 -1.17
CA ILE A 97 14.19 13.15 0.15
C ILE A 97 15.63 12.68 0.00
N ARG A 98 16.56 13.42 0.63
CA ARG A 98 17.96 13.03 0.68
C ARG A 98 18.18 11.94 1.75
N PRO A 99 19.02 10.91 1.51
CA PRO A 99 19.31 9.85 2.49
C PRO A 99 19.78 10.36 3.86
N ASN A 100 20.50 11.47 3.92
CA ASN A 100 21.01 12.02 5.19
C ASN A 100 20.03 12.99 5.88
N SER A 101 18.81 13.14 5.37
CA SER A 101 17.81 14.02 5.96
C SER A 101 17.13 13.41 7.20
N LYS A 102 16.56 14.26 8.07
CA LYS A 102 15.72 13.82 9.20
C LYS A 102 14.56 12.94 8.73
N LYS A 103 13.98 13.26 7.56
CA LYS A 103 12.88 12.48 6.97
C LYS A 103 13.31 11.08 6.58
N ALA A 104 14.50 10.94 6.00
CA ALA A 104 15.07 9.63 5.70
C ALA A 104 15.33 8.83 6.99
N ALA A 105 15.82 9.47 8.05
CA ALA A 105 15.99 8.82 9.35
C ALA A 105 14.66 8.30 9.95
N GLU A 106 13.55 9.04 9.79
CA GLU A 106 12.21 8.56 10.13
C GLU A 106 11.82 7.33 9.30
N ILE A 107 11.99 7.41 7.98
CA ILE A 107 11.63 6.33 7.03
C ILE A 107 12.44 5.05 7.33
N ARG A 108 13.73 5.17 7.69
CA ARG A 108 14.57 4.01 8.06
C ARG A 108 13.98 3.19 9.20
N ARG A 109 13.36 3.85 10.19
CA ARG A 109 12.78 3.20 11.38
C ARG A 109 11.50 2.45 11.06
N ILE A 110 10.77 2.85 10.01
CA ILE A 110 9.55 2.17 9.58
C ILE A 110 9.90 0.76 9.12
N GLN A 111 9.08 -0.21 9.50
CA GLN A 111 9.22 -1.62 9.09
C GLN A 111 8.10 -2.03 8.13
N VAL A 112 6.90 -1.49 8.34
CA VAL A 112 5.69 -1.82 7.56
C VAL A 112 5.11 -0.54 6.97
N PHE A 113 4.82 -0.57 5.68
CA PHE A 113 4.11 0.47 4.95
C PHE A 113 2.73 -0.04 4.55
N ILE A 114 1.71 0.73 4.87
CA ILE A 114 0.33 0.50 4.43
C ILE A 114 -0.03 1.61 3.47
N TRP A 115 -0.38 1.26 2.25
CA TRP A 115 -0.79 2.19 1.20
C TRP A 115 -2.20 1.85 0.74
N ASP A 116 -3.16 2.69 1.10
CA ASP A 116 -4.56 2.56 0.67
C ASP A 116 -4.84 3.33 -0.63
N GLU A 117 -5.85 2.88 -1.38
CA GLU A 117 -6.17 3.36 -2.73
C GLU A 117 -4.96 3.37 -3.67
N ALA A 118 -4.13 2.32 -3.59
CA ALA A 118 -2.95 2.16 -4.42
C ALA A 118 -3.28 2.14 -5.93
N PRO A 119 -4.36 1.49 -6.43
CA PRO A 119 -4.70 1.49 -7.86
C PRO A 119 -4.93 2.88 -8.48
N MET A 120 -5.25 3.90 -7.68
CA MET A 120 -5.38 5.27 -8.16
C MET A 120 -4.02 5.93 -8.48
N ALA A 121 -2.93 5.39 -7.94
CA ALA A 121 -1.59 5.89 -8.17
C ALA A 121 -1.02 5.32 -9.48
N PRO A 122 -0.37 6.16 -10.31
CA PRO A 122 0.37 5.64 -11.44
C PRO A 122 1.52 4.75 -10.95
N CYS A 123 1.88 3.72 -11.71
CA CYS A 123 2.97 2.80 -11.40
C CYS A 123 4.30 3.52 -11.13
N TYR A 124 4.53 4.66 -11.76
CA TYR A 124 5.70 5.51 -11.54
C TYR A 124 5.83 5.99 -10.09
N ALA A 125 4.72 6.21 -9.39
CA ALA A 125 4.73 6.55 -7.96
C ALA A 125 5.27 5.40 -7.12
N LEU A 126 4.88 4.17 -7.43
CA LEU A 126 5.36 2.99 -6.75
C LEU A 126 6.86 2.78 -7.02
N ASN A 127 7.29 2.96 -8.27
CA ASN A 127 8.69 2.86 -8.67
C ASN A 127 9.57 3.92 -7.96
N ALA A 128 9.10 5.16 -7.91
CA ALA A 128 9.82 6.25 -7.22
C ALA A 128 9.96 5.98 -5.72
N VAL A 129 8.96 5.35 -5.09
CA VAL A 129 9.02 4.93 -3.68
C VAL A 129 9.98 3.75 -3.49
N ASP A 130 10.00 2.77 -4.39
CA ASP A 130 10.96 1.65 -4.34
C ASP A 130 12.41 2.16 -4.42
N ILE A 131 12.73 2.97 -5.43
CA ILE A 131 14.05 3.59 -5.59
C ILE A 131 14.45 4.36 -4.34
N LEU A 132 13.57 5.22 -3.84
CA LEU A 132 13.82 5.99 -2.61
C LEU A 132 14.12 5.09 -1.42
N LEU A 133 13.36 4.01 -1.23
CA LEU A 133 13.55 3.13 -0.07
C LEU A 133 14.85 2.33 -0.19
N ARG A 134 15.23 1.88 -1.40
CA ARG A 134 16.54 1.26 -1.65
C ARG A 134 17.67 2.23 -1.31
N ASP A 135 17.57 3.48 -1.75
CA ASP A 135 18.57 4.52 -1.48
C ASP A 135 18.69 4.87 0.00
N ILE A 136 17.54 5.05 0.69
CA ILE A 136 17.52 5.37 2.12
C ILE A 136 18.12 4.24 2.96
N MET A 137 17.80 3.00 2.60
CA MET A 137 18.25 1.80 3.31
C MET A 137 19.66 1.39 2.91
N ASN A 138 20.15 1.84 1.75
CA ASN A 138 21.40 1.39 1.12
C ASN A 138 21.42 -0.13 0.91
N ILE A 139 20.30 -0.67 0.44
CA ILE A 139 20.10 -2.10 0.18
C ILE A 139 19.39 -2.26 -1.16
N ASP A 140 19.97 -3.02 -2.09
CA ASP A 140 19.35 -3.35 -3.37
C ASP A 140 18.36 -4.51 -3.24
N ALA A 141 17.34 -4.30 -2.42
CA ALA A 141 16.23 -5.23 -2.25
C ALA A 141 14.93 -4.46 -2.36
N LEU A 142 13.87 -5.08 -2.88
CA LEU A 142 12.55 -4.45 -3.04
C LEU A 142 12.15 -3.65 -1.80
N PHE A 143 11.85 -2.37 -2.04
CA PHE A 143 11.47 -1.37 -1.06
C PHE A 143 12.45 -1.26 0.12
N GLY A 144 13.74 -1.47 -0.12
CA GLY A 144 14.79 -1.46 0.91
C GLY A 144 14.61 -2.54 1.99
N GLY A 145 13.97 -3.67 1.64
CA GLY A 145 13.70 -4.76 2.58
C GLY A 145 12.47 -4.56 3.47
N LYS A 146 11.67 -3.53 3.22
CA LYS A 146 10.48 -3.20 4.03
C LYS A 146 9.28 -4.04 3.63
N ILE A 147 8.32 -4.19 4.54
CA ILE A 147 7.04 -4.85 4.22
C ILE A 147 6.13 -3.80 3.58
N MET A 148 5.65 -4.09 2.38
CA MET A 148 4.72 -3.26 1.63
C MET A 148 3.36 -3.92 1.57
N MET A 149 2.36 -3.25 2.15
CA MET A 149 0.95 -3.60 2.02
C MET A 149 0.28 -2.56 1.15
N LEU A 150 0.00 -2.91 -0.10
CA LEU A 150 -0.82 -2.11 -1.00
C LEU A 150 -2.26 -2.57 -0.88
N GLY A 151 -3.18 -1.63 -0.95
CA GLY A 151 -4.59 -1.85 -0.75
C GLY A 151 -5.41 -1.07 -1.74
N GLY A 152 -6.53 -1.64 -2.18
CA GLY A 152 -7.48 -0.89 -3.00
C GLY A 152 -8.39 -1.80 -3.80
N ASP A 153 -9.02 -1.22 -4.80
CA ASP A 153 -9.91 -1.91 -5.70
C ASP A 153 -9.65 -1.47 -7.14
N PHE A 154 -9.16 -2.38 -7.99
CA PHE A 154 -8.94 -2.09 -9.41
C PHE A 154 -10.24 -1.87 -10.20
N ARG A 155 -11.41 -2.19 -9.62
CA ARG A 155 -12.72 -1.90 -10.21
C ARG A 155 -13.13 -0.43 -10.03
N GLN A 156 -12.44 0.31 -9.17
CA GLN A 156 -12.71 1.74 -8.94
C GLN A 156 -11.94 2.62 -9.93
N VAL A 157 -11.43 3.77 -9.47
CA VAL A 157 -10.83 4.80 -10.31
C VAL A 157 -9.37 4.43 -10.62
N LEU A 158 -9.08 4.25 -11.90
CA LEU A 158 -7.72 4.13 -12.43
C LEU A 158 -6.94 5.46 -12.31
N PRO A 159 -5.61 5.46 -12.49
CA PRO A 159 -4.82 6.68 -12.43
C PRO A 159 -5.34 7.75 -13.39
N VAL A 160 -5.51 8.98 -12.90
CA VAL A 160 -6.01 10.10 -13.70
C VAL A 160 -4.85 10.73 -14.46
N ILE A 161 -4.80 10.53 -15.78
CA ILE A 161 -3.82 11.16 -16.68
C ILE A 161 -4.58 12.08 -17.63
N ARG A 162 -4.18 13.35 -17.70
CA ARG A 162 -4.84 14.33 -18.57
C ARG A 162 -4.49 14.06 -20.03
N PHE A 163 -5.49 14.13 -20.90
CA PHE A 163 -5.35 13.97 -22.36
C PHE A 163 -4.76 12.62 -22.80
N SER A 164 -4.91 11.58 -21.98
CA SER A 164 -4.35 10.26 -22.26
C SER A 164 -5.31 9.36 -23.02
N ASN A 165 -4.76 8.45 -23.82
CA ASN A 165 -5.53 7.37 -24.44
C ASN A 165 -5.63 6.15 -23.50
N ARG A 166 -6.33 5.09 -23.93
CA ARG A 166 -6.48 3.85 -23.14
C ARG A 166 -5.16 3.12 -22.90
N ALA A 167 -4.24 3.13 -23.86
CA ALA A 167 -2.94 2.48 -23.73
C ALA A 167 -2.08 3.19 -22.67
N ASP A 168 -2.13 4.51 -22.61
CA ASP A 168 -1.43 5.31 -21.60
C ASP A 168 -1.95 5.00 -20.18
N LEU A 169 -3.27 4.87 -20.01
CA LEU A 169 -3.88 4.48 -18.73
C LEU A 169 -3.46 3.08 -18.30
N ILE A 170 -3.39 2.14 -19.25
CA ILE A 170 -2.91 0.77 -18.98
C ILE A 170 -1.42 0.81 -18.61
N ALA A 171 -0.59 1.53 -19.35
CA ALA A 171 0.84 1.65 -19.08
C ALA A 171 1.11 2.24 -17.69
N ALA A 172 0.31 3.20 -17.26
CA ALA A 172 0.40 3.80 -15.94
C ALA A 172 -0.25 2.97 -14.82
N SER A 173 -1.00 1.91 -15.13
CA SER A 173 -1.62 1.05 -14.11
C SER A 173 -0.57 0.35 -13.26
N LEU A 174 -0.85 0.16 -11.96
CA LEU A 174 -0.01 -0.64 -11.07
C LEU A 174 0.30 -2.03 -11.64
N LYS A 175 -0.66 -2.66 -12.34
CA LYS A 175 -0.48 -4.00 -12.93
C LYS A 175 0.58 -4.04 -14.03
N SER A 176 0.88 -2.90 -14.63
CA SER A 176 1.92 -2.74 -15.66
C SER A 176 3.29 -2.41 -15.06
N SER A 177 3.39 -2.24 -13.74
CA SER A 177 4.69 -2.03 -13.08
C SER A 177 5.53 -3.31 -13.12
N ASN A 178 6.84 -3.14 -13.33
CA ASN A 178 7.83 -4.21 -13.13
C ASN A 178 7.86 -4.73 -11.68
N LEU A 179 7.30 -3.98 -10.73
CA LEU A 179 7.19 -4.39 -9.33
C LEU A 179 5.98 -5.31 -9.07
N TRP A 180 4.98 -5.29 -9.94
CA TRP A 180 3.73 -6.03 -9.75
C TRP A 180 3.92 -7.55 -9.57
N PRO A 181 4.78 -8.25 -10.34
CA PRO A 181 4.99 -9.69 -10.17
C PRO A 181 5.47 -10.12 -8.78
N TYR A 182 6.00 -9.20 -7.98
CA TYR A 182 6.47 -9.49 -6.62
C TYR A 182 5.36 -9.37 -5.57
N PHE A 183 4.19 -8.82 -5.92
CA PHE A 183 3.06 -8.68 -5.00
C PHE A 183 2.26 -9.97 -4.90
N LYS A 184 2.15 -10.50 -3.68
CA LYS A 184 1.18 -11.54 -3.38
C LYS A 184 -0.21 -10.91 -3.26
N VAL A 185 -1.08 -11.20 -4.23
CA VAL A 185 -2.47 -10.74 -4.21
C VAL A 185 -3.28 -11.58 -3.22
N MET A 186 -4.02 -10.92 -2.34
CA MET A 186 -4.93 -11.53 -1.39
C MET A 186 -6.30 -10.87 -1.53
N HIS A 187 -7.34 -11.68 -1.69
CA HIS A 187 -8.68 -11.20 -2.00
C HIS A 187 -9.58 -11.24 -0.76
N LEU A 188 -10.29 -10.13 -0.51
CA LEU A 188 -11.39 -10.06 0.44
C LEU A 188 -12.70 -10.15 -0.34
N HIS A 189 -13.50 -11.18 -0.09
CA HIS A 189 -14.75 -11.40 -0.84
C HIS A 189 -15.98 -10.96 -0.06
N GLN A 190 -15.96 -11.12 1.26
CA GLN A 190 -17.12 -10.87 2.09
C GLN A 190 -17.39 -9.36 2.25
N ASN A 191 -18.52 -8.90 1.72
CA ASN A 191 -19.02 -7.56 2.01
C ASN A 191 -19.56 -7.50 3.45
N MET A 192 -19.10 -6.53 4.22
CA MET A 192 -19.45 -6.32 5.63
C MET A 192 -20.34 -5.08 5.81
N ARG A 193 -20.59 -4.31 4.74
CA ARG A 193 -21.40 -3.09 4.75
C ARG A 193 -22.85 -3.36 4.34
N THR A 194 -23.10 -4.34 3.48
CA THR A 194 -24.44 -4.73 3.01
C THR A 194 -24.89 -6.04 3.65
N GLY A 195 -26.17 -6.14 4.01
CA GLY A 195 -26.75 -7.35 4.59
C GLY A 195 -27.07 -8.43 3.54
N PRO A 196 -27.41 -9.67 3.97
CA PRO A 196 -27.88 -10.71 3.06
C PRO A 196 -29.15 -10.25 2.34
N GLY A 197 -29.10 -10.16 1.00
CA GLY A 197 -30.21 -9.69 0.15
C GLY A 197 -29.99 -8.34 -0.55
N GLU A 198 -28.92 -7.60 -0.21
CA GLU A 198 -28.59 -6.31 -0.84
C GLU A 198 -27.37 -6.39 -1.79
N GLU A 199 -26.94 -7.61 -2.12
CA GLU A 199 -25.74 -7.87 -2.93
C GLU A 199 -25.82 -7.26 -4.34
N GLU A 200 -27.03 -7.12 -4.90
CA GLU A 200 -27.27 -6.46 -6.20
C GLU A 200 -26.93 -4.96 -6.19
N PHE A 201 -27.02 -4.28 -5.04
CA PHE A 201 -26.74 -2.85 -4.90
C PHE A 201 -25.27 -2.53 -4.54
N SER A 202 -24.43 -3.56 -4.44
CA SER A 202 -23.02 -3.46 -4.04
C SER A 202 -22.05 -3.30 -5.23
N LYS A 203 -22.54 -3.21 -6.48
CA LYS A 203 -21.70 -3.09 -7.68
C LYS A 203 -21.20 -1.68 -7.94
#